data_AF-A0A242K5E2-F1
#
_entry.id   AF-A0A242K5E2-F1
#
_cell.length_a   1.000
_cell.length_b   1.000
_cell.length_c   1.000
_cell.angle_alpha   90.00
_cell.angle_beta   90.00
_cell.angle_gamma   90.00
#
_symmetry.space_group_name_H-M   'P 1'
#
loop_
_entity.id
_entity.type
_entity.pdbx_description
1 polymer ?
#
loop_
_entity_poly.entity_id
_entity_poly.type
_entity_poly.pdbx_seq_one_letter_code
_entity_poly.pdbx_strand_id
1 'polypeptide(L)'
;MKQPFSASDLFKSLIQQKVSPPRKEQTQTIWHWSLLILFSLLTYASLTQQLLLVVLLIGITALIKGPLMLLWGSIYSAVIAFFPPLAVILSLVFLLLNIEAVVKNWRITITGLFFYVYPLVGRLILSLTELEPRWLLLLWLTVGIISFHFLLKWLYRQNFGSRMLLWSIVSMPHSFFVLFLPKKLGRFRKNKLPNR
;
A
#
# COMPACT_ATOMS: atom_id res chain seq x y z
N MET A 1 60.05 10.17 6.06
CA MET A 1 59.49 8.88 5.57
C MET A 1 57.98 9.01 5.48
N LYS A 2 57.40 9.00 4.28
CA LYS A 2 55.93 9.02 4.09
C LYS A 2 55.42 7.59 4.20
N GLN A 3 54.48 7.32 5.10
CA GLN A 3 53.87 6.00 5.22
C GLN A 3 53.12 5.66 3.92
N PRO A 4 53.24 4.42 3.39
CA PRO A 4 52.52 4.04 2.19
C PRO A 4 51.03 3.95 2.53
N PHE A 5 50.22 4.70 1.79
CA PHE A 5 48.77 4.65 1.84
C PHE A 5 48.31 3.21 1.53
N SER A 6 47.86 2.49 2.56
CA SER A 6 47.53 1.08 2.45
C SER A 6 46.17 0.91 1.78
N ALA A 7 46.06 -0.03 0.85
CA ALA A 7 44.80 -0.40 0.21
C ALA A 7 43.72 -0.76 1.27
N SER A 8 44.11 -1.26 2.44
CA SER A 8 43.19 -1.53 3.56
C SER A 8 42.45 -0.29 4.05
N ASP A 9 43.09 0.88 4.00
CA ASP A 9 42.53 2.15 4.48
C ASP A 9 41.60 2.76 3.42
N LEU A 10 41.88 2.51 2.14
CA LEU A 10 40.92 2.76 1.05
C LEU A 10 39.70 1.85 1.17
N PHE A 11 39.88 0.55 1.38
CA PHE A 11 38.76 -0.36 1.53
C PHE A 11 37.92 -0.02 2.76
N LYS A 12 38.56 0.30 3.90
CA LYS A 12 37.85 0.79 5.08
C LYS A 12 37.10 2.09 4.79
N SER A 13 37.70 3.08 4.15
CA SER A 13 37.01 4.34 3.83
C SER A 13 35.87 4.16 2.82
N LEU A 14 35.99 3.26 1.83
CA LEU A 14 34.92 2.93 0.90
C LEU A 14 33.77 2.14 1.56
N ILE A 15 34.09 1.22 2.47
CA ILE A 15 33.08 0.50 3.27
C ILE A 15 32.42 1.44 4.28
N GLN A 16 33.18 2.37 4.87
CA GLN A 16 32.73 3.33 5.85
C GLN A 16 31.93 4.48 5.20
N GLN A 17 32.21 4.82 3.95
CA GLN A 17 31.38 5.71 3.12
C GLN A 17 30.06 5.03 2.70
N LYS A 18 30.02 3.69 2.67
CA LYS A 18 28.79 2.90 2.55
C LYS A 18 28.03 2.76 3.88
N VAL A 19 28.49 3.39 4.97
CA VAL A 19 27.69 3.58 6.18
C VAL A 19 26.62 4.61 5.84
N SER A 20 25.45 4.06 5.56
CA SER A 20 24.17 4.70 5.25
C SER A 20 24.09 6.18 5.68
N PRO A 21 23.69 7.10 4.77
CA PRO A 21 23.52 8.51 5.11
C PRO A 21 22.63 8.69 6.35
N PRO A 22 22.79 9.78 7.13
CA PRO A 22 22.01 10.05 8.33
C PRO A 22 20.53 9.86 8.02
N ARG A 23 19.98 8.79 8.59
CA ARG A 23 18.68 8.27 8.23
C ARG A 23 17.62 9.27 8.66
N LYS A 24 16.95 9.89 7.69
CA LYS A 24 15.84 10.81 7.96
C LYS A 24 14.81 10.09 8.81
N GLU A 25 14.56 10.62 10.00
CA GLU A 25 13.64 10.03 10.97
C GLU A 25 12.22 9.96 10.39
N GLN A 26 11.78 8.77 9.97
CA GLN A 26 10.50 8.59 9.28
C GLN A 26 9.30 8.81 10.22
N THR A 27 9.48 8.61 11.52
CA THR A 27 8.47 8.81 12.57
C THR A 27 8.07 10.27 12.75
N GLN A 28 8.94 11.23 12.42
CA GLN A 28 8.62 12.66 12.51
C GLN A 28 8.03 13.24 11.22
N THR A 29 7.84 12.42 10.20
CA THR A 29 7.30 12.90 8.93
C THR A 29 5.79 13.13 8.99
N ILE A 30 5.30 14.14 8.26
CA ILE A 30 3.88 14.44 8.12
C ILE A 30 3.07 13.21 7.69
N TRP A 31 3.66 12.35 6.85
CA TRP A 31 3.03 11.13 6.36
C TRP A 31 2.81 10.06 7.44
N HIS A 32 3.68 9.99 8.45
CA HIS A 32 3.50 9.08 9.58
C HIS A 32 2.30 9.51 10.43
N TRP A 33 2.25 10.80 10.79
CA TRP A 33 1.14 11.37 11.55
C TRP A 33 -0.17 11.32 10.77
N SER A 34 -0.13 11.56 9.46
CA SER A 34 -1.30 11.41 8.58
C SER A 34 -1.85 9.98 8.61
N LEU A 35 -0.99 8.95 8.58
CA LEU A 35 -1.41 7.56 8.74
C LEU A 35 -2.05 7.30 10.11
N LEU A 36 -1.47 7.80 11.19
CA LEU A 36 -2.03 7.63 12.54
C LEU A 36 -3.38 8.33 12.69
N ILE A 37 -3.52 9.56 12.16
CA ILE A 37 -4.78 10.31 12.17
C ILE A 37 -5.85 9.57 11.36
N LEU A 38 -5.50 9.11 10.14
CA LEU A 38 -6.44 8.39 9.30
C LEU A 38 -6.88 7.07 9.94
N PHE A 39 -5.96 6.34 10.57
CA PHE A 39 -6.27 5.13 11.34
C PHE A 39 -7.17 5.41 12.54
N SER A 40 -6.88 6.47 13.29
CA SER A 40 -7.66 6.88 14.45
C SER A 40 -9.07 7.27 14.05
N LEU A 41 -9.20 8.01 12.93
CA LEU A 41 -10.48 8.39 12.36
C LEU A 41 -11.28 7.16 11.93
N LEU A 42 -10.65 6.18 11.27
CA LEU A 42 -11.29 4.91 10.91
C LEU A 42 -11.76 4.16 12.15
N THR A 43 -10.93 4.09 13.20
CA THR A 43 -11.25 3.35 14.43
C THR A 43 -12.37 4.02 15.23
N TYR A 44 -12.41 5.35 15.25
CA TYR A 44 -13.44 6.12 15.94
C TYR A 44 -14.73 6.29 15.12
N ALA A 45 -14.69 6.15 13.80
CA ALA A 45 -15.88 6.23 12.94
C ALA A 45 -16.88 5.09 13.22
N SER A 46 -18.17 5.34 12.98
CA SER A 46 -19.21 4.29 12.96
C SER A 46 -19.04 3.37 11.74
N LEU A 47 -19.71 2.20 11.71
CA LEU A 47 -19.60 1.25 10.59
C LEU A 47 -19.91 1.90 9.23
N THR A 48 -20.98 2.70 9.16
CA THR A 48 -21.37 3.41 7.92
C THR A 48 -20.33 4.44 7.51
N GLN A 49 -19.78 5.18 8.47
CA GLN A 49 -18.72 6.16 8.24
C GLN A 49 -17.40 5.50 7.83
N GLN A 50 -17.06 4.34 8.41
CA GLN A 50 -15.88 3.56 8.01
C GLN A 50 -15.98 3.12 6.55
N LEU A 51 -17.12 2.58 6.13
CA LEU A 51 -17.35 2.18 4.74
C LEU A 51 -17.28 3.38 3.80
N LEU A 52 -17.89 4.51 4.17
CA LEU A 52 -17.84 5.74 3.39
C LEU A 52 -16.39 6.25 3.24
N LEU A 53 -15.60 6.24 4.32
CA LEU A 53 -14.19 6.60 4.28
C LEU A 53 -13.40 5.67 3.36
N VAL A 54 -13.63 4.36 3.42
CA VAL A 54 -12.98 3.40 2.51
C VAL A 54 -13.35 3.68 1.05
N VAL A 55 -14.65 3.92 0.76
CA VAL A 55 -15.11 4.29 -0.59
C VAL A 55 -14.47 5.59 -1.06
N LEU A 56 -14.34 6.59 -0.19
CA LEU A 56 -13.67 7.86 -0.49
C LEU A 56 -12.19 7.62 -0.85
N LEU A 57 -11.47 6.81 -0.06
CA LEU A 57 -10.08 6.47 -0.35
C LEU A 57 -9.94 5.71 -1.69
N ILE A 58 -10.89 4.82 -2.01
CA ILE A 58 -10.96 4.16 -3.32
C ILE A 58 -11.13 5.20 -4.42
N GLY A 59 -12.06 6.16 -4.25
CA GLY A 59 -12.28 7.24 -5.23
C GLY A 59 -11.04 8.09 -5.49
N ILE A 60 -10.38 8.56 -4.43
CA ILE A 60 -9.15 9.36 -4.53
C ILE A 60 -8.05 8.56 -5.26
N THR A 61 -7.89 7.29 -4.90
CA THR A 61 -6.84 6.46 -5.50
C THR A 61 -7.17 6.05 -6.93
N ALA A 62 -8.44 5.86 -7.27
CA ALA A 62 -8.90 5.62 -8.64
C ALA A 62 -8.64 6.84 -9.54
N LEU A 63 -8.83 8.06 -9.05
CA LEU A 63 -8.57 9.28 -9.82
C LEU A 63 -7.07 9.43 -10.17
N ILE A 64 -6.19 9.03 -9.25
CA ILE A 64 -4.73 9.17 -9.45
C ILE A 64 -4.18 7.96 -10.23
N LYS A 65 -4.50 6.74 -9.79
CA LYS A 65 -3.95 5.51 -10.37
C LYS A 65 -4.68 5.07 -11.62
N GLY A 66 -5.98 5.36 -11.77
CA GLY A 66 -6.79 4.95 -12.91
C GLY A 66 -6.25 5.45 -14.26
N PRO A 67 -6.05 6.76 -14.46
CA PRO A 67 -5.49 7.29 -15.69
C PRO A 67 -4.09 6.75 -15.98
N LEU A 68 -3.27 6.62 -14.94
CA LEU A 68 -1.91 6.08 -15.06
C LEU A 68 -1.92 4.62 -15.51
N MET A 69 -2.87 3.81 -15.02
CA MET A 69 -3.03 2.41 -15.40
C MET A 69 -3.46 2.26 -16.87
N LEU A 70 -4.32 3.16 -17.37
CA LEU A 70 -4.71 3.21 -18.78
C LEU A 70 -3.53 3.59 -19.68
N LEU A 71 -2.74 4.59 -19.31
CA LEU A 71 -1.56 5.00 -20.07
C LEU A 71 -0.54 3.87 -20.18
N TRP A 72 -0.21 3.23 -19.05
CA TRP A 72 0.69 2.08 -19.05
C TRP A 72 0.15 0.89 -19.84
N GLY A 73 -1.16 0.62 -19.75
CA GLY A 73 -1.82 -0.42 -20.53
C GLY A 73 -1.72 -0.18 -22.04
N SER A 74 -1.90 1.07 -22.48
CA SER A 74 -1.75 1.46 -23.88
C SER A 74 -0.32 1.30 -24.38
N ILE A 75 0.68 1.74 -23.59
CA ILE A 75 2.11 1.57 -23.92
C ILE A 75 2.46 0.08 -24.02
N TYR A 76 2.06 -0.72 -23.03
CA TYR A 76 2.29 -2.17 -23.03
C TYR A 76 1.64 -2.85 -24.24
N SER A 77 0.40 -2.48 -24.57
CA SER A 77 -0.32 -3.02 -25.73
C SER A 77 0.34 -2.63 -27.04
N ALA A 78 0.85 -1.40 -27.16
CA ALA A 78 1.60 -0.95 -28.32
C ALA A 78 2.89 -1.77 -28.51
N VAL A 79 3.68 -1.95 -27.44
CA VAL A 79 4.91 -2.75 -27.49
C VAL A 79 4.64 -4.19 -27.95
N ILE A 80 3.57 -4.80 -27.44
CA ILE A 80 3.15 -6.15 -27.83
C ILE A 80 2.67 -6.21 -29.28
N ALA A 81 1.92 -5.19 -29.73
CA ALA A 81 1.43 -5.12 -31.09
C ALA A 81 2.56 -5.01 -32.12
N PHE A 82 3.63 -4.27 -31.80
CA PHE A 82 4.81 -4.15 -32.67
C PHE A 82 5.69 -5.41 -32.66
N PHE A 83 5.75 -6.14 -31.53
CA PHE A 83 6.61 -7.30 -31.38
C PHE A 83 5.90 -8.45 -30.65
N PRO A 84 5.09 -9.26 -31.36
CA PRO A 84 4.34 -10.37 -30.78
C PRO A 84 5.19 -11.37 -29.96
N PRO A 85 6.42 -11.74 -30.37
CA PRO A 85 7.27 -12.64 -29.59
C PRO A 85 7.70 -12.06 -28.23
N LEU A 86 7.84 -10.73 -28.13
CA LEU A 86 8.19 -10.08 -26.86
C LEU A 86 7.09 -10.24 -25.81
N ALA A 87 5.83 -10.44 -26.22
CA ALA A 87 4.72 -10.60 -25.28
C ALA A 87 4.92 -11.76 -24.29
N VAL A 88 5.44 -12.89 -24.78
CA VAL A 88 5.70 -14.09 -23.96
C VAL A 88 6.82 -13.82 -22.96
N ILE A 89 7.93 -13.23 -23.44
CA ILE A 89 9.08 -12.87 -22.61
C ILE A 89 8.66 -11.86 -21.53
N LEU A 90 7.91 -10.84 -21.92
CA LEU A 90 7.46 -9.78 -21.02
C LEU A 90 6.48 -10.33 -19.96
N SER A 91 5.58 -11.23 -20.35
CA SER A 91 4.68 -11.92 -19.41
C SER A 91 5.45 -12.75 -18.39
N LEU A 92 6.48 -13.48 -18.81
CA LEU A 92 7.35 -14.26 -17.92
C LEU A 92 8.13 -13.35 -16.96
N VAL A 93 8.69 -12.25 -17.45
CA VAL A 93 9.36 -11.24 -16.61
C VAL A 93 8.39 -10.65 -15.59
N PHE A 94 7.18 -10.26 -16.01
CA PHE A 94 6.16 -9.76 -15.10
C PHE A 94 5.75 -10.79 -14.05
N LEU A 95 5.65 -12.08 -14.41
CA LEU A 95 5.36 -13.13 -13.44
C LEU A 95 6.43 -13.19 -12.35
N LEU A 96 7.72 -13.23 -12.74
CA LEU A 96 8.84 -13.29 -11.79
C LEU A 96 8.87 -12.06 -10.87
N LEU A 97 8.69 -10.87 -11.45
CA LEU A 97 8.63 -9.61 -10.69
C LEU A 97 7.44 -9.59 -9.71
N ASN A 98 6.29 -10.15 -10.09
CA ASN A 98 5.13 -10.22 -9.19
C ASN A 98 5.37 -11.15 -7.99
N ILE A 99 6.03 -12.30 -8.20
CA ILE A 99 6.37 -13.22 -7.10
C ILE A 99 7.33 -12.56 -6.12
N GLU A 100 8.40 -11.93 -6.62
CA GLU A 100 9.35 -11.20 -5.79
C GLU A 100 8.65 -10.05 -5.04
N ALA A 101 7.77 -9.31 -5.72
CA ALA A 101 7.00 -8.24 -5.10
C ALA A 101 6.11 -8.75 -3.97
N VAL A 102 5.41 -9.86 -4.14
CA VAL A 102 4.57 -10.45 -3.07
C VAL A 102 5.41 -10.86 -1.87
N VAL A 103 6.52 -11.58 -2.11
CA VAL A 103 7.43 -12.06 -1.05
C VAL A 103 8.16 -10.92 -0.34
N LYS A 104 8.41 -9.80 -1.02
CA LYS A 104 9.08 -8.63 -0.42
C LYS A 104 8.10 -7.69 0.29
N ASN A 105 6.85 -7.62 -0.20
CA ASN A 105 5.87 -6.63 0.22
C ASN A 105 4.80 -7.16 1.20
N TRP A 106 4.83 -8.44 1.56
CA TRP A 106 3.88 -9.05 2.52
C TRP A 106 3.77 -8.26 3.84
N ARG A 107 4.87 -7.65 4.31
CA ARG A 107 4.87 -6.82 5.53
C ARG A 107 3.95 -5.61 5.41
N ILE A 108 3.95 -4.97 4.25
CA ILE A 108 3.06 -3.83 3.97
C ILE A 108 1.63 -4.32 3.85
N THR A 109 1.41 -5.49 3.22
CA THR A 109 0.08 -6.10 3.13
C THR A 109 -0.49 -6.42 4.51
N ILE A 110 0.29 -6.98 5.44
CA ILE A 110 -0.18 -7.25 6.80
C ILE A 110 -0.49 -5.96 7.55
N THR A 111 0.39 -4.95 7.49
CA THR A 111 0.14 -3.67 8.16
C THR A 111 -1.06 -2.93 7.56
N GLY A 112 -1.26 -3.01 6.24
CA GLY A 112 -2.44 -2.46 5.57
C GLY A 112 -3.70 -3.24 5.91
N LEU A 113 -3.63 -4.57 6.03
CA LEU A 113 -4.75 -5.39 6.49
C LEU A 113 -5.13 -5.00 7.91
N PHE A 114 -4.17 -4.86 8.81
CA PHE A 114 -4.40 -4.37 10.17
C PHE A 114 -5.07 -2.99 10.15
N PHE A 115 -4.60 -2.06 9.31
CA PHE A 115 -5.15 -0.71 9.19
C PHE A 115 -6.66 -0.69 8.90
N TYR A 116 -7.15 -1.59 8.04
CA TYR A 116 -8.58 -1.63 7.66
C TYR A 116 -9.42 -2.61 8.48
N VAL A 117 -8.86 -3.76 8.84
CA VAL A 117 -9.61 -4.83 9.53
C VAL A 117 -9.76 -4.53 11.02
N TYR A 118 -8.73 -4.00 11.68
CA TYR A 118 -8.80 -3.72 13.12
C TYR A 118 -9.93 -2.75 13.52
N PRO A 119 -10.13 -1.61 12.82
CA PRO A 119 -11.28 -0.73 13.05
C PRO A 119 -12.63 -1.42 12.85
N LEU A 120 -12.71 -2.28 11.84
CA LEU A 120 -13.95 -2.92 11.41
C LEU A 120 -14.35 -4.02 12.40
N VAL A 121 -13.40 -4.87 12.79
CA VAL A 121 -13.58 -5.91 13.80
C VAL A 121 -13.95 -5.30 15.16
N GLY A 122 -13.30 -4.21 15.57
CA GLY A 122 -13.65 -3.53 16.82
C GLY A 122 -15.10 -3.08 16.85
N ARG A 123 -15.57 -2.45 15.76
CA ARG A 123 -16.97 -2.02 15.64
C ARG A 123 -17.95 -3.18 15.58
N LEU A 124 -17.60 -4.27 14.89
CA LEU A 124 -18.43 -5.48 14.87
C LEU A 124 -18.57 -6.09 16.27
N ILE A 125 -17.47 -6.24 17.00
CA ILE A 125 -17.49 -6.80 18.38
C ILE A 125 -18.35 -5.94 19.31
N LEU A 126 -18.16 -4.61 19.28
CA LEU A 126 -18.97 -3.67 20.07
C LEU A 126 -20.45 -3.78 19.71
N SER A 127 -20.79 -3.91 18.42
CA SER A 127 -22.18 -4.05 17.98
C SER A 127 -22.82 -5.38 18.38
N LEU A 128 -22.05 -6.47 18.42
CA LEU A 128 -22.55 -7.80 18.77
C LEU A 128 -22.76 -7.99 20.28
N THR A 129 -22.04 -7.21 21.09
CA THR A 129 -22.10 -7.33 22.56
C THR A 129 -23.16 -6.41 23.18
N GLU A 130 -23.81 -5.55 22.39
CA GLU A 130 -24.64 -4.42 22.85
C GLU A 130 -23.92 -3.50 23.88
N LEU A 131 -22.62 -3.72 24.06
CA LEU A 131 -21.74 -2.92 24.88
C LEU A 131 -21.33 -1.73 24.02
N GLU A 132 -22.08 -0.63 24.13
CA GLU A 132 -21.62 0.69 23.68
C GLU A 132 -21.03 1.59 24.80
N PRO A 133 -20.26 1.07 25.80
CA PRO A 133 -19.56 1.99 26.68
C PRO A 133 -18.47 2.74 25.92
N ARG A 134 -18.52 4.08 25.99
CA ARG A 134 -17.51 4.96 25.39
C ARG A 134 -16.08 4.62 25.83
N TRP A 135 -15.90 4.12 27.05
CA TRP A 135 -14.58 3.75 27.58
C TRP A 135 -13.97 2.54 26.85
N LEU A 136 -14.78 1.57 26.43
CA LEU A 136 -14.29 0.38 25.72
C LEU A 136 -13.84 0.74 24.31
N LEU A 137 -14.56 1.65 23.64
CA LEU A 137 -14.14 2.22 22.35
C LEU A 137 -12.81 2.96 22.47
N LEU A 138 -12.63 3.77 23.51
CA LEU A 138 -11.38 4.50 23.76
C LEU A 138 -10.21 3.54 24.06
N LEU A 139 -10.47 2.45 24.80
CA LEU A 139 -9.47 1.42 25.04
C LEU A 139 -9.08 0.72 23.73
N TRP A 140 -10.06 0.34 22.90
CA TRP A 140 -9.81 -0.26 21.58
C TRP A 140 -9.01 0.69 20.67
N LEU A 141 -9.35 1.97 20.68
CA LEU A 141 -8.67 3.02 19.92
C LEU A 141 -7.22 3.19 20.36
N THR A 142 -6.96 3.31 21.67
CA THR A 142 -5.60 3.50 22.21
C THR A 142 -4.71 2.30 21.94
N VAL A 143 -5.20 1.08 22.20
CA VAL A 143 -4.51 -0.17 21.85
C VAL A 143 -4.22 -0.25 20.35
N GLY A 144 -5.19 0.14 19.52
CA GLY A 144 -5.06 0.16 18.07
C GLY A 144 -3.97 1.11 17.60
N ILE A 145 -3.98 2.37 18.08
CA ILE A 145 -3.02 3.41 17.70
C ILE A 145 -1.61 2.98 18.10
N ILE A 146 -1.43 2.48 19.32
CA ILE A 146 -0.13 2.02 19.81
C ILE A 146 0.38 0.86 18.93
N SER A 147 -0.46 -0.15 18.70
CA SER A 147 -0.12 -1.30 17.87
C SER A 147 0.25 -0.88 16.44
N PHE A 148 -0.53 0.02 15.84
CA PHE A 148 -0.28 0.52 14.50
C PHE A 148 1.00 1.36 14.42
N HIS A 149 1.28 2.18 15.43
CA HIS A 149 2.53 2.93 15.52
C HIS A 149 3.75 1.99 15.56
N PHE A 150 3.70 0.91 16.34
CA PHE A 150 4.77 -0.09 16.37
C PHE A 150 4.93 -0.82 15.03
N LEU A 151 3.83 -1.17 14.35
CA LEU A 151 3.87 -1.77 13.01
C LEU A 151 4.54 -0.84 11.99
N LEU A 152 4.22 0.46 12.02
CA LEU A 152 4.86 1.46 11.16
C LEU A 152 6.36 1.58 11.49
N LYS A 153 6.72 1.65 12.77
CA LYS A 153 8.13 1.71 13.19
C LYS A 153 8.91 0.46 12.75
N TRP A 154 8.28 -0.71 12.81
CA TRP A 154 8.85 -1.95 12.31
C TRP A 154 9.08 -1.91 10.79
N LEU A 155 8.11 -1.41 10.01
CA LEU A 155 8.30 -1.20 8.57
C LEU A 155 9.39 -0.18 8.27
N TYR A 156 9.48 0.92 9.02
CA TYR A 156 10.55 1.88 8.82
C TYR A 156 11.91 1.23 8.99
N ARG A 157 12.11 0.37 10.00
CA ARG A 157 13.35 -0.40 10.22
C ARG A 157 13.75 -1.27 9.02
N GLN A 158 12.80 -1.65 8.16
CA GLN A 158 13.03 -2.41 6.93
C GLN A 158 13.25 -1.52 5.69
N ASN A 159 13.63 -0.25 5.88
CA ASN A 159 13.89 0.75 4.83
C ASN A 159 12.68 1.18 3.99
N PHE A 160 11.45 1.00 4.48
CA PHE A 160 10.29 1.60 3.84
C PHE A 160 10.17 3.10 4.17
N GLY A 161 9.92 3.93 3.14
CA GLY A 161 9.67 5.37 3.32
C GLY A 161 8.23 5.66 3.74
N SER A 162 8.02 6.65 4.60
CA SER A 162 6.69 6.98 5.13
C SER A 162 5.68 7.41 4.07
N ARG A 163 6.12 8.17 3.06
CA ARG A 163 5.31 8.53 1.90
C ARG A 163 4.87 7.29 1.12
N MET A 164 5.79 6.34 0.88
CA MET A 164 5.49 5.10 0.18
C MET A 164 4.49 4.25 0.96
N LEU A 165 4.67 4.13 2.28
CA LEU A 165 3.74 3.40 3.14
C LEU A 165 2.34 3.99 3.11
N LEU A 166 2.22 5.32 3.22
CA LEU A 166 0.91 5.98 3.14
C LEU A 166 0.20 5.63 1.83
N TRP A 167 0.85 5.84 0.69
CA TRP A 167 0.25 5.53 -0.60
C TRP A 167 -0.05 4.05 -0.78
N SER A 168 0.79 3.16 -0.25
CA SER A 168 0.58 1.71 -0.34
C SER A 168 -0.63 1.27 0.47
N ILE A 169 -0.76 1.75 1.71
CA ILE A 169 -1.89 1.43 2.59
C ILE A 169 -3.18 2.05 2.03
N VAL A 170 -3.17 3.35 1.72
CA VAL A 170 -4.37 4.07 1.22
C VAL A 170 -4.91 3.49 -0.09
N SER A 171 -4.03 2.98 -0.96
CA SER A 171 -4.46 2.37 -2.23
C SER A 171 -4.79 0.88 -2.16
N MET A 172 -4.59 0.25 -1.00
CA MET A 172 -4.86 -1.18 -0.83
C MET A 172 -6.33 -1.54 -1.11
N PRO A 173 -7.35 -0.81 -0.60
CA PRO A 173 -8.75 -1.13 -0.90
C PRO A 173 -9.08 -1.05 -2.39
N HIS A 174 -8.51 -0.07 -3.10
CA HIS A 174 -8.67 0.05 -4.54
C HIS A 174 -8.11 -1.16 -5.28
N SER A 175 -6.93 -1.65 -4.89
CA SER A 175 -6.34 -2.87 -5.48
C SER A 175 -7.23 -4.09 -5.30
N PHE A 176 -7.87 -4.26 -4.13
CA PHE A 176 -8.86 -5.31 -3.94
C PHE A 176 -10.13 -5.07 -4.77
N PHE A 177 -10.61 -3.83 -4.84
CA PHE A 177 -11.81 -3.49 -5.60
C PHE A 177 -11.67 -3.81 -7.10
N VAL A 178 -10.51 -3.50 -7.70
CA VAL A 178 -10.21 -3.85 -9.09
C VAL A 178 -10.19 -5.36 -9.33
N LEU A 179 -9.78 -6.16 -8.34
CA LEU A 179 -9.80 -7.62 -8.43
C LEU A 179 -11.23 -8.18 -8.50
N PHE A 180 -12.16 -7.56 -7.75
CA PHE A 180 -13.57 -7.92 -7.77
C PHE A 180 -14.34 -7.34 -8.97
N LEU A 181 -13.77 -6.37 -9.69
CA LEU A 181 -14.41 -5.81 -10.86
C LEU A 181 -14.51 -6.86 -11.99
N PRO A 182 -15.70 -7.11 -12.55
CA PRO A 182 -15.83 -8.04 -13.66
C PRO A 182 -15.06 -7.49 -14.88
N LYS A 183 -13.99 -8.18 -15.29
CA LYS A 183 -13.17 -7.83 -16.48
C LYS A 183 -13.96 -7.79 -17.82
N LYS A 184 -15.25 -8.18 -17.80
CA LYS A 184 -16.11 -8.35 -18.99
C LYS A 184 -17.27 -7.35 -19.10
N LEU A 185 -17.27 -6.23 -18.38
CA LEU A 185 -18.32 -5.20 -18.52
C LEU A 185 -18.40 -4.57 -19.93
N GLY A 186 -17.37 -4.73 -20.77
CA GLY A 186 -17.39 -4.30 -22.18
C GLY A 186 -18.28 -5.12 -23.12
N ARG A 187 -18.82 -6.28 -22.71
CA ARG A 187 -19.73 -7.07 -23.57
C ARG A 187 -21.21 -6.68 -23.44
N PHE A 188 -21.60 -5.97 -22.39
CA PHE A 188 -23.01 -5.61 -22.18
C PHE A 188 -23.52 -4.52 -23.11
N ARG A 189 -22.65 -3.79 -23.82
CA ARG A 189 -23.07 -2.74 -24.77
C ARG A 189 -23.21 -3.20 -26.22
N LYS A 190 -22.90 -4.47 -26.55
CA LYS A 190 -23.02 -5.00 -27.92
C LYS A 190 -24.30 -5.81 -28.21
N ASN A 191 -25.15 -6.05 -27.21
CA ASN A 191 -26.40 -6.81 -27.40
C ASN A 191 -27.67 -5.97 -27.18
N LYS A 192 -27.71 -4.72 -27.66
CA LYS A 192 -28.98 -4.11 -28.10
C LYS A 192 -29.09 -4.23 -29.61
N LEU A 193 -29.50 -5.44 -29.97
CA LEU A 193 -30.18 -6.03 -31.14
C LEU A 193 -30.20 -5.34 -32.54
N PRO A 194 -30.31 -6.19 -33.59
CA PRO A 194 -30.29 -5.86 -35.02
C PRO A 194 -31.70 -5.60 -35.62
N ASN A 195 -31.70 -5.34 -36.93
CA ASN A 195 -32.81 -5.23 -37.90
C ASN A 195 -33.71 -3.99 -37.84
N ARG A 196 -33.43 -3.02 -38.73
CA ARG A 196 -34.19 -2.79 -39.96
C ARG A 196 -33.31 -2.16 -41.03
#